data_AF-A0A373J3I1-F1
#
_entry.id   AF-A0A373J3I1-F1
#
_cell.length_a   1.000
_cell.length_b   1.000
_cell.length_c   1.000
_cell.angle_alpha   90.00
_cell.angle_beta   90.00
_cell.angle_gamma   90.00
#
_symmetry.space_group_name_H-M   'P 1'
#
loop_
_entity.id
_entity.type
_entity.pdbx_description
1 polymer ?
#
loop_
_entity_poly.entity_id
_entity_poly.type
_entity_poly.pdbx_seq_one_letter_code
_entity_poly.pdbx_strand_id
1 'polypeptide(L)'
;AKVRADAKVYGKAEVCGKAGVRGKAEIWDDAKVYDNAIVCEDANVYGNAQIYGNAKVRADAKVYGKAGVCGKAEVRGKAEIWD
;
A
#
# COMPACT_ATOMS: atom_id res chain seq x y z
N ALA A 1 2.36 -12.92 -2.06
CA ALA A 1 2.75 -11.67 -1.38
C ALA A 1 3.74 -11.97 -0.26
N LYS A 2 4.48 -10.96 0.20
CA LYS A 2 5.36 -11.05 1.37
C LYS A 2 5.03 -9.91 2.32
N VAL A 3 4.47 -10.23 3.50
CA VAL A 3 4.29 -9.29 4.61
C VAL A 3 5.36 -9.60 5.66
N ARG A 4 6.14 -8.60 6.09
CA ARG A 4 7.31 -8.78 6.97
C ARG A 4 7.47 -7.64 7.97
N ALA A 5 8.28 -7.86 9.00
CA ALA A 5 8.54 -6.90 10.09
C ALA A 5 7.24 -6.52 10.81
N ASP A 6 7.10 -5.26 11.23
CA ASP A 6 5.95 -4.74 11.98
C ASP A 6 4.76 -4.37 11.08
N ALA A 7 4.77 -4.80 9.81
CA ALA A 7 3.74 -4.48 8.86
C ALA A 7 2.43 -5.16 9.23
N LYS A 8 1.33 -4.40 9.20
CA LYS A 8 0.00 -4.91 9.54
C LYS A 8 -0.88 -4.92 8.32
N VAL A 9 -1.55 -6.05 8.10
CA VAL A 9 -2.60 -6.20 7.11
C VAL A 9 -3.81 -6.77 7.82
N TYR A 10 -4.92 -6.03 7.88
CA TYR A 10 -6.10 -6.39 8.65
C TYR A 10 -7.40 -5.88 8.00
N GLY A 11 -8.55 -6.23 8.58
CA GLY A 11 -9.84 -5.95 7.94
C GLY A 11 -10.08 -6.87 6.74
N LYS A 12 -10.57 -6.31 5.63
CA LYS A 12 -10.77 -7.02 4.35
C LYS A 12 -9.61 -6.76 3.37
N ALA A 13 -8.51 -6.19 3.85
CA ALA A 13 -7.37 -5.84 3.01
C ALA A 13 -6.79 -7.09 2.36
N GLU A 14 -6.46 -6.98 1.07
CA GLU A 14 -5.92 -8.07 0.28
C GLU A 14 -4.52 -7.73 -0.22
N VAL A 15 -3.56 -8.62 0.08
CA VAL A 15 -2.20 -8.52 -0.46
C VAL A 15 -1.85 -9.79 -1.21
N CYS A 16 -1.75 -9.73 -2.53
CA CYS A 16 -1.56 -10.90 -3.39
C CYS A 16 -0.45 -10.69 -4.45
N GLY A 17 -0.21 -11.68 -5.31
CA GLY A 17 0.87 -11.62 -6.31
C GLY A 17 2.28 -11.57 -5.70
N LYS A 18 3.18 -10.79 -6.33
CA LYS A 18 4.56 -10.54 -5.89
C LYS A 18 4.66 -9.32 -4.95
N ALA A 19 3.53 -8.78 -4.49
CA ALA A 19 3.50 -7.59 -3.64
C ALA A 19 4.31 -7.78 -2.34
N GLY A 20 4.95 -6.71 -1.90
CA GLY A 20 5.77 -6.67 -0.69
C GLY A 20 5.29 -5.59 0.27
N VAL A 21 5.00 -5.98 1.51
CA VAL A 21 4.63 -5.08 2.60
C VAL A 21 5.63 -5.28 3.74
N ARG A 22 6.27 -4.20 4.20
CA ARG A 22 7.36 -4.28 5.19
C ARG A 22 7.52 -3.01 6.01
N GLY A 23 8.30 -3.03 7.08
CA GLY A 23 8.44 -1.87 7.97
C GLY A 23 7.25 -1.77 8.92
N LYS A 24 6.78 -0.55 9.18
CA LYS A 24 5.58 -0.25 9.98
C LYS A 24 4.35 0.02 9.11
N ALA A 25 4.39 -0.41 7.85
CA ALA A 25 3.32 -0.13 6.91
C ALA A 25 2.02 -0.81 7.34
N GLU A 26 0.92 -0.09 7.27
CA GLU A 26 -0.40 -0.58 7.63
C GLU A 26 -1.33 -0.56 6.42
N ILE A 27 -2.02 -1.68 6.18
CA ILE A 27 -3.01 -1.85 5.11
C ILE A 27 -4.29 -2.39 5.72
N TRP A 28 -5.40 -1.66 5.55
CA TRP A 28 -6.67 -2.05 6.16
C TRP A 28 -7.90 -1.67 5.33
N ASP A 29 -9.09 -1.85 5.89
CA ASP A 29 -10.40 -1.75 5.20
C ASP A 29 -10.50 -2.71 4.01
N ASP A 30 -10.90 -2.25 2.83
CA ASP A 30 -11.05 -3.00 1.57
C ASP A 30 -9.85 -2.77 0.61
N ALA A 31 -8.73 -2.25 1.13
CA ALA A 31 -7.57 -1.90 0.32
C ALA A 31 -6.90 -3.12 -0.33
N LYS A 32 -6.39 -2.94 -1.55
CA LYS A 32 -5.75 -4.01 -2.33
C LYS A 32 -4.35 -3.65 -2.76
N VAL A 33 -3.39 -4.54 -2.50
CA VAL A 33 -2.00 -4.41 -2.94
C VAL A 33 -1.57 -5.67 -3.68
N TYR A 34 -1.29 -5.55 -4.97
CA TYR A 34 -1.03 -6.71 -5.84
C TYR A 34 0.08 -6.44 -6.87
N ASP A 35 0.27 -7.38 -7.81
CA ASP A 35 1.40 -7.38 -8.76
C ASP A 35 2.77 -7.33 -8.07
N ASN A 36 3.66 -6.39 -8.43
CA ASN A 36 4.97 -6.17 -7.82
C ASN A 36 4.98 -4.92 -6.91
N ALA A 37 3.81 -4.46 -6.46
CA ALA A 37 3.70 -3.27 -5.62
C ALA A 37 4.48 -3.41 -4.31
N ILE A 38 5.07 -2.31 -3.85
CA ILE A 38 5.78 -2.25 -2.57
C ILE A 38 5.16 -1.17 -1.70
N VAL A 39 4.72 -1.56 -0.51
CA VAL A 39 4.31 -0.64 0.57
C VAL A 39 5.28 -0.82 1.72
N CYS A 40 5.98 0.23 2.14
CA CYS A 40 6.97 0.09 3.21
C CYS A 40 7.14 1.32 4.11
N GLU A 41 8.00 1.20 5.12
CA GLU A 41 8.26 2.25 6.12
C GLU A 41 6.99 2.52 6.93
N ASP A 42 6.57 3.78 7.14
CA ASP A 42 5.39 4.17 7.93
C ASP A 42 4.13 4.43 7.05
N ALA A 43 4.09 3.82 5.85
CA ALA A 43 3.05 4.10 4.86
C ALA A 43 1.71 3.45 5.20
N ASN A 44 0.62 4.15 4.90
CA ASN A 44 -0.75 3.72 5.20
C ASN A 44 -1.60 3.60 3.93
N VAL A 45 -2.26 2.46 3.75
CA VAL A 45 -3.18 2.22 2.63
C VAL A 45 -4.52 1.70 3.14
N TYR A 46 -5.60 2.44 2.90
CA TYR A 46 -6.91 2.12 3.50
C TYR A 46 -8.09 2.54 2.62
N GLY A 47 -9.33 2.38 3.10
CA GLY A 47 -10.53 2.51 2.27
C GLY A 47 -10.60 1.44 1.18
N ASN A 48 -10.91 1.84 -0.06
CA ASN A 48 -10.95 0.97 -1.25
C ASN A 48 -9.73 1.18 -2.16
N ALA A 49 -8.62 1.69 -1.62
CA ALA A 49 -7.44 2.05 -2.41
C ALA A 49 -6.81 0.83 -3.09
N GLN A 50 -6.26 1.03 -4.29
CA GLN A 50 -5.60 -0.02 -5.06
C GLN A 50 -4.16 0.36 -5.42
N ILE A 51 -3.19 -0.45 -4.99
CA ILE A 51 -1.77 -0.31 -5.32
C ILE A 51 -1.32 -1.50 -6.17
N TYR A 52 -0.86 -1.26 -7.39
CA TYR A 52 -0.56 -2.33 -8.34
C TYR A 52 0.54 -1.99 -9.35
N GLY A 53 0.87 -2.91 -10.25
CA GLY A 53 2.04 -2.80 -11.11
C GLY A 53 3.36 -2.85 -10.33
N ASN A 54 4.28 -1.93 -10.61
CA ASN A 54 5.57 -1.75 -9.91
C ASN A 54 5.56 -0.51 -8.99
N ALA A 55 4.37 -0.09 -8.55
CA ALA A 55 4.21 1.11 -7.73
C ALA A 55 4.89 0.98 -6.37
N LYS A 56 5.32 2.11 -5.81
CA LYS A 56 5.93 2.20 -4.48
C LYS A 56 5.23 3.24 -3.63
N VAL A 57 4.81 2.85 -2.43
CA VAL A 57 4.31 3.74 -1.37
C VAL A 57 5.22 3.58 -0.16
N ARG A 58 5.83 4.67 0.30
CA ARG A 58 6.79 4.65 1.43
C ARG A 58 6.81 5.92 2.25
N ALA A 59 7.62 5.96 3.30
CA ALA A 59 7.65 6.97 4.36
C ALA A 59 6.25 7.17 4.95
N ASP A 60 5.89 8.40 5.34
CA ASP A 60 4.60 8.73 5.96
C ASP A 60 3.42 8.86 4.98
N ALA A 61 3.52 8.26 3.78
CA ALA A 61 2.55 8.46 2.72
C ALA A 61 1.22 7.76 3.03
N LYS A 62 0.11 8.39 2.60
CA LYS A 62 -1.24 7.83 2.74
C LYS A 62 -1.91 7.69 1.38
N VAL A 63 -2.55 6.54 1.15
CA VAL A 63 -3.41 6.31 -0.02
C VAL A 63 -4.74 5.76 0.46
N TYR A 64 -5.84 6.44 0.15
CA TYR A 64 -7.16 6.07 0.65
C TYR A 64 -8.30 6.46 -0.29
N GLY A 65 -9.54 6.21 0.13
CA GLY A 65 -10.72 6.41 -0.72
C GLY A 65 -10.75 5.35 -1.83
N LYS A 66 -11.09 5.74 -3.06
CA LYS A 66 -11.03 4.86 -4.25
C LYS A 66 -9.78 5.09 -5.10
N ALA A 67 -8.75 5.70 -4.53
CA ALA A 67 -7.52 6.04 -5.24
C ALA A 67 -6.78 4.81 -5.82
N GLY A 68 -6.21 4.97 -7.01
CA GLY A 68 -5.36 3.97 -7.66
C GLY A 68 -3.93 4.48 -7.84
N VAL A 69 -2.93 3.71 -7.41
CA VAL A 69 -1.50 3.97 -7.67
C VAL A 69 -0.92 2.79 -8.43
N CYS A 70 -0.41 3.06 -9.64
CA CYS A 70 -0.01 2.00 -10.56
C CYS A 70 1.24 2.29 -11.38
N GLY A 71 1.65 1.31 -12.19
CA GLY A 71 2.79 1.45 -13.10
C GLY A 71 4.11 1.57 -12.33
N LYS A 72 4.90 2.61 -12.62
CA LYS A 72 6.17 2.91 -11.92
C LYS A 72 6.04 4.07 -10.93
N ALA A 73 4.82 4.42 -10.53
CA ALA A 73 4.56 5.54 -9.64
C ALA A 73 5.26 5.37 -8.28
N GLU A 74 5.67 6.50 -7.70
CA GLU A 74 6.33 6.55 -6.40
C GLU A 74 5.70 7.63 -5.53
N VAL A 75 5.01 7.21 -4.46
CA VAL A 75 4.41 8.07 -3.44
C VAL A 75 5.29 7.99 -2.19
N ARG A 76 5.75 9.15 -1.70
CA ARG A 76 6.72 9.23 -0.59
C ARG A 76 6.56 10.53 0.19
N GLY A 77 7.17 10.56 1.37
CA GLY A 77 7.04 11.67 2.32
C GLY A 77 5.63 11.76 2.88
N LYS A 78 5.17 12.96 3.25
CA LYS A 78 3.82 13.20 3.79
C LYS A 78 2.74 13.34 2.71
N ALA A 79 2.91 12.68 1.57
CA ALA A 79 1.97 12.77 0.46
C ALA A 79 0.67 12.04 0.80
N GLU A 80 -0.46 12.62 0.42
CA GLU A 80 -1.79 12.04 0.59
C GLU A 80 -2.47 11.93 -0.78
N ILE A 81 -2.85 10.72 -1.18
CA ILE A 81 -3.57 10.43 -2.42
C ILE A 81 -4.96 9.90 -2.05
N TRP A 82 -6.00 10.57 -2.55
CA TRP A 82 -7.39 10.25 -2.24
C TRP A 82 -8.31 10.58 -3.42
N ASP A 83 -9.51 10.00 -3.39
CA ASP A 83 -10.67 10.30 -4.24
C ASP A 83 -11.82 10.78 -3.35
#